data_AF-A0AAD8CVL5-F1
#
_entry.id   AF-A0AAD8CVL5-F1
#
_cell.length_a   1.000
_cell.length_b   1.000
_cell.length_c   1.000
_cell.angle_alpha   90.00
_cell.angle_beta   90.00
_cell.angle_gamma   90.00
#
_symmetry.space_group_name_H-M   'P 1'
#
loop_
_entity.id
_entity.type
_entity.pdbx_description
1 polymer ?
#
loop_
_entity_poly.entity_id
_entity_poly.type
_entity_poly.pdbx_seq_one_letter_code
_entity_poly.pdbx_strand_id
1 'polypeptide(L)'
;MLWFCFAGLSLMMQLAGELRMMARDLGVVVLVTNHMTRDGNGAVKAGLGRPWSHVPRTRVLLQRVEREGAKPSGLRTATLVKSSRQPSQISQEFDLGGLQPTSRFTSCTQRVSAAGKHF
;
A
#
# COMPACT_ATOMS: atom_id res chain seq x y z
N MET A 1 10.89 29.02 1.47
CA MET A 1 10.72 27.57 1.71
C MET A 1 9.62 26.92 0.86
N LEU A 2 8.51 27.60 0.51
CA LEU A 2 7.48 27.04 -0.39
C LEU A 2 7.95 26.73 -1.83
N TRP A 3 8.89 27.51 -2.39
CA TRP A 3 9.40 27.30 -3.77
C TRP A 3 10.12 25.95 -3.97
N PHE A 4 10.79 25.42 -2.94
CA PHE A 4 11.50 24.14 -3.02
C PHE A 4 10.53 22.94 -3.06
N CYS A 5 9.35 23.05 -2.42
CA CYS A 5 8.35 21.97 -2.43
C CYS A 5 7.69 21.79 -3.81
N PHE A 6 7.56 22.86 -4.60
CA PHE A 6 6.97 22.77 -5.95
C PHE A 6 7.91 22.10 -6.96
N ALA A 7 9.21 22.37 -6.90
CA ALA A 7 10.20 21.73 -7.78
C ALA A 7 10.31 20.22 -7.51
N GLY A 8 10.28 19.80 -6.24
CA GLY A 8 10.26 18.38 -5.90
C GLY A 8 8.97 17.70 -6.37
N LEU A 9 7.83 18.37 -6.25
CA LEU A 9 6.55 17.81 -6.68
C LEU A 9 6.42 17.70 -8.20
N SER A 10 6.88 18.70 -8.95
CA SER A 10 6.82 18.67 -10.42
C SER A 10 7.65 17.52 -10.99
N LEU A 11 8.85 17.28 -10.46
CA LEU A 11 9.69 16.14 -10.83
C LEU A 11 8.97 14.81 -10.55
N MET A 12 8.35 14.69 -9.37
CA MET A 12 7.60 13.48 -9.00
C MET A 12 6.35 13.28 -9.87
N MET A 13 5.74 14.35 -10.39
CA MET A 13 4.63 14.26 -11.34
C MET A 13 5.11 13.86 -12.74
N GLN A 14 6.24 14.38 -13.18
CA GLN A 14 6.86 13.97 -14.45
C GLN A 14 7.22 12.49 -14.40
N LEU A 15 7.87 12.04 -13.33
CA LEU A 15 8.18 10.62 -13.12
C LEU A 15 6.93 9.74 -13.13
N ALA A 16 5.85 10.18 -12.50
CA ALA A 16 4.57 9.48 -12.53
C ALA A 16 4.00 9.33 -13.95
N GLY A 17 4.16 10.35 -14.79
CA GLY A 17 3.79 10.31 -16.20
C GLY A 17 4.59 9.25 -16.97
N GLU A 18 5.91 9.28 -16.85
CA GLU A 18 6.81 8.33 -17.50
C GLU A 18 6.51 6.88 -17.08
N LEU A 19 6.38 6.64 -15.77
CA LEU A 19 6.02 5.30 -15.25
C LEU A 19 4.69 4.80 -15.80
N ARG A 20 3.72 5.69 -15.99
CA ARG A 20 2.41 5.33 -16.57
C ARG A 20 2.54 5.00 -18.05
N MET A 21 3.36 5.72 -18.81
CA MET A 21 3.61 5.42 -20.22
C MET A 21 4.33 4.07 -20.35
N MET A 22 5.42 3.86 -19.61
CA MET A 22 6.16 2.59 -19.60
C MET A 22 5.27 1.39 -19.25
N ALA A 23 4.42 1.53 -18.22
CA ALA A 23 3.47 0.48 -17.85
C ALA A 23 2.50 0.12 -18.98
N ARG A 24 2.05 1.12 -19.75
CA ARG A 24 1.13 0.93 -20.87
C ARG A 24 1.83 0.34 -22.08
N ASP A 25 2.99 0.88 -22.43
CA ASP A 25 3.67 0.57 -23.70
C ASP A 25 4.36 -0.78 -23.64
N LEU A 26 4.87 -1.16 -22.47
CA LEU A 26 5.52 -2.46 -22.24
C LEU A 26 4.58 -3.52 -21.64
N GLY A 27 3.36 -3.13 -21.25
CA GLY A 27 2.40 -4.03 -20.59
C GLY A 27 2.84 -4.52 -19.21
N VAL A 28 3.70 -3.77 -18.51
CA VAL A 28 4.26 -4.16 -17.20
C VAL A 28 3.47 -3.57 -16.02
N VAL A 29 3.57 -4.24 -14.87
CA VAL A 29 3.01 -3.74 -13.60
C VAL A 29 4.03 -2.86 -12.89
N VAL A 30 3.64 -1.64 -12.55
CA VAL A 30 4.46 -0.72 -11.76
C VAL A 30 3.94 -0.68 -10.33
N LEU A 31 4.81 -1.04 -9.38
CA LEU A 31 4.57 -0.88 -7.95
C LEU A 31 5.46 0.24 -7.41
N VAL A 32 4.87 1.12 -6.61
CA VAL A 32 5.58 2.22 -5.97
C VAL A 32 5.39 2.12 -4.46
N THR A 33 6.49 2.14 -3.73
CA THR A 33 6.50 2.19 -2.27
C THR A 33 6.62 3.63 -1.80
N ASN A 34 5.84 4.00 -0.80
CA ASN A 34 5.89 5.32 -0.20
C ASN A 34 5.92 5.19 1.32
N HIS A 35 6.68 6.08 1.96
CA HIS A 35 6.70 6.19 3.40
C HIS A 35 5.47 6.95 3.92
N MET A 36 5.05 6.58 5.13
CA MET A 36 4.00 7.28 5.87
C MET A 36 4.67 8.23 6.87
N THR A 37 4.15 9.45 6.97
CA THR A 37 4.59 10.48 7.91
C THR A 37 3.46 10.81 8.88
N ARG A 38 3.78 11.37 10.05
CA ARG A 38 2.78 11.92 10.97
C ARG A 38 2.74 13.43 10.81
N ASP A 39 1.55 14.02 10.82
CA ASP A 39 1.40 15.47 10.90
C ASP A 39 1.56 15.98 12.34
N GLY A 40 1.46 17.30 12.53
CA GLY A 40 1.55 17.93 13.86
C GLY A 40 0.42 17.52 14.81
N ASN A 41 -0.66 16.92 14.29
CA ASN A 41 -1.77 16.38 15.07
C ASN A 41 -1.62 14.86 15.33
N GLY A 42 -0.48 14.27 14.95
CA GLY A 42 -0.19 12.84 15.09
C GLY A 42 -0.87 11.93 14.07
N ALA A 43 -1.66 12.48 13.14
CA ALA A 43 -2.37 11.70 12.14
C ALA A 43 -1.42 11.18 11.06
N VAL A 44 -1.61 9.90 10.68
CA VAL A 44 -0.77 9.24 9.69
C VAL A 44 -1.21 9.65 8.29
N LYS A 45 -0.27 10.17 7.50
CA LYS A 45 -0.47 10.59 6.11
C LYS A 45 0.63 10.05 5.21
N ALA A 46 0.34 9.96 3.92
CA ALA A 46 1.35 9.59 2.94
C ALA A 46 2.36 10.73 2.76
N GLY A 47 3.66 10.40 2.70
CA GLY A 47 4.75 11.40 2.64
C GLY A 47 4.63 12.35 1.45
N LEU A 48 4.27 11.81 0.28
CA LEU A 48 4.08 12.56 -0.98
C LEU A 48 2.75 13.33 -1.07
N GLY A 49 1.90 13.24 -0.04
CA GLY A 49 0.72 14.08 0.10
C GLY A 49 -0.43 13.81 -0.88
N ARG A 50 -1.38 14.75 -0.91
CA ARG A 50 -2.59 14.72 -1.75
C ARG A 50 -2.32 14.72 -3.26
N PRO A 51 -1.36 15.49 -3.79
CA PRO A 51 -1.17 15.54 -5.24
C PRO A 51 -0.84 14.16 -5.84
N TRP A 52 -0.01 13.37 -5.16
CA TRP A 52 0.37 12.02 -5.59
C TRP A 52 -0.68 10.94 -5.28
N SER A 53 -1.78 11.30 -4.62
CA SER A 53 -2.85 10.35 -4.30
C SER A 53 -3.69 9.97 -5.53
N HIS A 54 -3.68 10.80 -6.58
CA HIS A 54 -4.40 10.55 -7.83
C HIS A 54 -3.61 9.68 -8.81
N VAL A 55 -2.28 9.67 -8.70
CA VAL A 55 -1.36 8.95 -9.60
C VAL A 55 -1.61 7.44 -9.60
N PRO A 56 -1.49 6.71 -8.48
CA PRO A 56 -1.76 5.28 -8.46
C PRO A 56 -3.27 5.02 -8.48
N ARG A 57 -3.68 4.03 -9.27
CA ARG A 57 -5.08 3.54 -9.31
C ARG A 57 -5.43 2.72 -8.07
N THR A 58 -4.45 2.01 -7.52
CA THR A 58 -4.59 1.14 -6.35
C THR A 58 -3.57 1.54 -5.30
N ARG A 59 -4.00 1.65 -4.04
CA ARG A 59 -3.12 1.98 -2.92
C ARG A 59 -3.40 1.03 -1.76
N VAL A 60 -2.32 0.47 -1.21
CA VAL A 60 -2.36 -0.41 -0.05
C VAL A 60 -1.56 0.24 1.07
N LEU A 61 -2.17 0.35 2.24
CA LEU A 61 -1.53 0.77 3.48
C LEU A 61 -1.07 -0.48 4.23
N LEU A 62 0.22 -0.56 4.50
CA LEU A 62 0.79 -1.63 5.31
C LEU A 62 0.99 -1.11 6.73
N GLN A 63 0.39 -1.80 7.69
CA GLN A 63 0.49 -1.46 9.11
C GLN A 63 1.05 -2.64 9.88
N ARG A 64 1.79 -2.33 10.95
CA ARG A 64 2.19 -3.33 11.92
C ARG A 64 1.00 -3.61 12.83
N VAL A 65 0.71 -4.89 13.04
CA VAL A 65 -0.24 -5.29 14.08
C VAL A 65 0.50 -5.19 15.42
N GLU A 66 0.12 -4.21 16.23
CA GLU A 66 0.54 -4.10 17.62
C GLU A 66 -0.50 -4.84 18.48
N ARG A 67 -0.09 -5.93 19.12
CA ARG A 67 -0.87 -6.58 20.17
C ARG A 67 -0.19 -6.28 21.50
N GLU A 68 -0.91 -5.65 22.41
CA GLU A 68 -0.41 -5.31 23.75
C GLU A 68 0.20 -6.56 24.42
N GLY A 69 1.45 -6.47 24.87
CA GLY A 69 2.17 -7.55 25.54
C GLY A 69 2.78 -8.64 24.66
N ALA A 70 2.66 -8.58 23.33
CA ALA A 70 3.26 -9.58 22.43
C ALA A 70 4.68 -9.21 21.98
N LYS A 71 5.56 -10.21 21.85
CA LYS A 71 6.87 -10.07 21.18
C LYS A 71 6.69 -9.46 19.78
N PRO A 72 7.69 -8.73 19.25
CA PRO A 72 7.60 -8.15 17.91
C PRO A 72 7.31 -9.23 16.86
N SER A 73 6.04 -9.34 16.46
CA SER A 73 5.59 -10.34 15.48
C SER A 73 5.81 -9.85 14.05
N GLY A 74 6.00 -10.79 13.13
CA GLY A 74 6.03 -10.54 11.68
C GLY A 74 4.67 -10.16 11.10
N LEU A 75 3.61 -10.19 11.93
CA LEU A 75 2.24 -9.92 11.52
C LEU A 75 2.06 -8.46 11.07
N ARG A 76 1.49 -8.30 9.88
CA ARG A 76 1.19 -7.04 9.24
C ARG A 76 -0.24 -7.06 8.73
N THR A 77 -0.83 -5.89 8.63
CA THR A 77 -2.13 -5.68 8.04
C THR A 77 -1.95 -4.92 6.73
N ALA A 78 -2.54 -5.42 5.65
CA ALA A 78 -2.64 -4.74 4.38
C ALA A 78 -4.07 -4.22 4.21
N THR A 79 -4.22 -2.89 4.21
CA THR A 79 -5.51 -2.23 4.02
C THR A 79 -5.57 -1.57 2.64
N LEU A 80 -6.56 -1.94 1.84
CA LEU A 80 -6.81 -1.35 0.52
C LEU A 80 -7.45 0.04 0.68
N VAL A 81 -6.65 1.10 0.69
CA VAL A 81 -7.14 2.47 0.93
C VAL A 81 -7.71 3.14 -0.32
N LYS A 82 -7.30 2.70 -1.52
CA LYS A 82 -7.85 3.18 -2.79
C LYS A 82 -7.85 2.03 -3.80
N SER A 83 -8.96 1.86 -4.51
CA SER A 83 -9.05 0.97 -5.66
C SER A 83 -10.07 1.51 -6.64
N SER A 84 -9.84 1.28 -7.93
CA SER A 84 -10.82 1.56 -8.99
C SER A 84 -11.67 0.34 -9.33
N ARG A 85 -11.26 -0.86 -8.91
CA ARG A 85 -11.85 -2.14 -9.32
C ARG A 85 -12.42 -2.96 -8.17
N GLN A 86 -12.21 -2.52 -6.93
CA GLN A 86 -12.67 -3.21 -5.72
C GLN A 86 -13.17 -2.20 -4.69
N PRO A 87 -14.07 -2.59 -3.76
CA PRO A 87 -14.42 -1.77 -2.62
C PRO A 87 -13.17 -1.39 -1.81
N SER A 88 -13.09 -0.13 -1.38
CA SER A 88 -12.01 0.35 -0.52
C SER A 88 -12.25 -0.03 0.95
N GLN A 89 -11.23 0.12 1.79
CA GLN A 89 -11.22 -0.21 3.22
C GLN A 89 -11.29 -1.71 3.56
N ILE A 90 -11.03 -2.58 2.58
CA ILE A 90 -10.83 -4.01 2.84
C ILE A 90 -9.44 -4.20 3.46
N SER A 91 -9.37 -4.96 4.55
CA SER A 91 -8.14 -5.17 5.30
C SER A 91 -7.88 -6.66 5.50
N GLN A 92 -6.62 -7.08 5.33
CA GLN A 92 -6.20 -8.47 5.50
C GLN A 92 -4.91 -8.55 6.32
N GLU A 93 -4.88 -9.44 7.30
CA GLU A 93 -3.67 -9.75 8.07
C GLU A 93 -2.83 -10.80 7.33
N PHE A 94 -1.52 -10.59 7.31
CA PHE A 94 -0.55 -11.53 6.77
C PHE A 94 0.70 -11.53 7.65
N ASP A 95 1.30 -12.70 7.83
CA ASP A 95 2.57 -12.82 8.53
C ASP A 95 3.71 -12.81 7.51
N LEU A 96 4.72 -11.99 7.77
CA LEU A 96 5.95 -12.01 6.97
C LEU A 96 6.77 -13.29 7.20
N GLY A 97 6.47 -14.05 8.26
CA GLY A 97 7.19 -15.24 8.64
C GLY A 97 8.64 -14.92 9.05
N GLY A 98 9.25 -15.79 9.84
CA GLY A 98 10.72 -15.83 9.82
C GLY A 98 11.15 -16.29 8.44
N LEU A 99 12.20 -15.69 7.86
CA LEU A 99 12.93 -16.26 6.73
C LEU A 99 13.45 -17.64 7.18
N GLN A 100 12.60 -18.67 7.08
CA GLN A 100 13.04 -20.03 7.20
C GLN A 100 13.73 -20.37 5.88
N PRO A 101 14.92 -20.99 5.92
CA PRO A 101 15.57 -21.45 4.70
C PRO A 101 14.60 -22.32 3.92
N THR A 102 14.48 -22.01 2.63
CA THR A 102 13.50 -22.56 1.70
C THR A 102 13.35 -24.07 1.83
N SER A 103 12.25 -24.53 2.39
CA SER A 103 11.71 -25.84 2.04
C SER A 103 10.18 -25.77 1.97
N ARG A 104 9.70 -25.85 0.73
CA ARG A 104 8.32 -26.12 0.32
C ARG A 104 7.32 -24.97 0.50
N PHE A 105 7.17 -24.21 -0.58
CA PHE A 105 5.92 -23.54 -0.92
C PHE A 105 4.79 -24.59 -0.95
N THR A 106 3.95 -24.65 0.07
CA THR A 106 2.59 -25.20 -0.07
C THR A 106 1.64 -24.04 -0.27
N SER A 107 1.08 -23.96 -1.47
CA SER A 107 0.06 -22.99 -1.87
C SER A 107 -1.12 -23.01 -0.90
N CYS A 108 -1.34 -21.93 -0.16
CA CYS A 108 -2.60 -21.72 0.53
C CYS A 108 -3.63 -21.22 -0.51
N THR A 109 -4.44 -22.14 -1.01
CA THR A 109 -5.65 -21.81 -1.79
C THR A 109 -6.67 -21.24 -0.82
N GLN A 110 -6.86 -19.92 -0.79
CA GLN A 110 -7.84 -19.31 0.09
C GLN A 110 -9.20 -19.20 -0.62
N ARG A 111 -10.13 -19.98 -0.09
CA ARG A 111 -11.54 -20.06 -0.46
C ARG A 111 -12.22 -18.72 -0.15
N VAL A 112 -12.85 -18.10 -1.16
CA VAL A 112 -13.69 -16.90 -0.97
C VAL A 112 -14.91 -17.33 -0.17
N SER A 113 -14.98 -16.96 1.11
CA SER A 113 -16.20 -17.10 1.90
C SER A 113 -17.01 -15.82 1.73
N ALA A 114 -18.03 -15.89 0.88
CA ALA A 114 -19.08 -14.89 0.80
C ALA A 114 -19.91 -14.98 2.08
N ALA A 115 -19.61 -14.10 3.06
CA ALA A 115 -20.51 -13.87 4.17
C ALA A 115 -21.66 -12.99 3.67
N GLY A 116 -22.77 -13.63 3.32
CA GLY A 116 -24.05 -12.95 3.18
C GLY A 116 -24.44 -12.28 4.50
N LYS A 117 -25.01 -11.08 4.41
CA LYS A 117 -25.92 -10.58 5.42
C LYS A 117 -27.25 -10.27 4.76
N HIS A 118 -28.25 -10.95 5.31
CA HIS A 118 -29.68 -10.84 5.12
C HIS A 118 -30.20 -9.44 5.51
N PHE A 119 -31.27 -9.06 4.81
CA PHE A 119 -32.17 -7.90 4.94
C PHE A 119 -31.66 -6.54 4.47
#